data_AF-A0A968GF38-F1
#
_entry.id   AF-A0A968GF38-F1
#
_cell.length_a   1.000
_cell.length_b   1.000
_cell.length_c   1.000
_cell.angle_alpha   90.00
_cell.angle_beta   90.00
_cell.angle_gamma   90.00
#
_symmetry.space_group_name_H-M   'P 1'
#
loop_
_entity.id
_entity.type
_entity.pdbx_description
1 polymer ?
#
loop_
_entity_poly.entity_id
_entity_poly.type
_entity_poly.pdbx_seq_one_letter_code
_entity_poly.pdbx_strand_id
1 'polypeptide(L)'
;MFRKRFFILWIGLLTSCKPQIEIVEKINPVIITNIEIAATGPLDDVRIRGYIIPSEGFYLLKEQVKLQAFIKGVQQSHPLHFSYYELFLTFFSNHFKNGYDKDLLASYPKDNYNGGVISFNTDTYELIIEDEIVKFIPQNLQASIFLTKNKKWRLDATREYLRLNAETYEPEVGKQYYILWILEGRTHKNEMIVKIIGEQIHANSLYTITY
;
A
#
# COMPACT_ATOMS: atom_id res chain seq x y z
N MET A 1 -52.97 38.43 -39.88
CA MET A 1 -52.01 38.07 -40.95
C MET A 1 -50.61 38.21 -40.39
N PHE A 2 -49.76 37.21 -40.63
CA PHE A 2 -48.48 36.87 -39.99
C PHE A 2 -47.33 37.92 -40.10
N ARG A 3 -46.47 37.95 -39.07
CA ARG A 3 -44.97 37.84 -39.05
C ARG A 3 -44.30 38.89 -38.13
N LYS A 4 -43.68 38.49 -37.02
CA LYS A 4 -42.36 37.84 -36.81
C LYS A 4 -41.18 38.83 -36.87
N ARG A 5 -40.42 38.88 -35.76
CA ARG A 5 -38.95 38.82 -35.57
C ARG A 5 -38.55 39.75 -34.42
N PHE A 6 -38.37 39.25 -33.19
CA PHE A 6 -37.13 38.66 -32.66
C PHE A 6 -35.87 39.35 -33.16
N PHE A 7 -35.33 40.24 -32.33
CA PHE A 7 -33.90 40.53 -32.28
C PHE A 7 -33.43 40.32 -30.84
N ILE A 8 -32.63 39.27 -30.69
CA ILE A 8 -31.94 38.87 -29.47
C ILE A 8 -30.70 39.76 -29.37
N LEU A 9 -30.58 40.55 -28.30
CA LEU A 9 -29.31 41.18 -27.94
C LEU A 9 -28.66 40.34 -26.84
N TRP A 10 -27.61 39.63 -27.24
CA TRP A 10 -26.72 38.85 -26.40
C TRP A 10 -25.94 39.77 -25.46
N ILE A 11 -26.28 39.79 -24.18
CA ILE A 11 -25.37 40.25 -23.15
C ILE A 11 -24.60 39.03 -22.67
N GLY A 12 -23.33 38.96 -23.10
CA GLY A 12 -22.39 37.92 -22.70
C GLY A 12 -22.18 37.92 -21.20
N LEU A 13 -22.74 36.92 -20.52
CA LEU A 13 -22.25 36.45 -19.23
C LEU A 13 -20.90 35.76 -19.46
N LEU A 14 -19.83 36.55 -19.51
CA LEU A 14 -18.49 36.07 -19.17
C LEU A 14 -18.45 35.84 -17.66
N THR A 15 -19.15 34.82 -17.17
CA THR A 15 -18.81 34.21 -15.89
C THR A 15 -17.45 33.57 -16.09
N SER A 16 -16.44 34.30 -15.62
CA SER A 16 -15.09 33.85 -15.39
C SER A 16 -15.12 32.41 -14.85
N CYS A 17 -14.86 31.44 -15.72
CA CYS A 17 -14.35 30.14 -15.31
C CYS A 17 -12.99 30.44 -14.67
N LYS A 18 -12.99 30.73 -13.37
CA LYS A 18 -11.77 30.60 -12.59
C LYS A 18 -11.36 29.13 -12.79
N PRO A 19 -10.14 28.84 -13.26
CA PRO A 19 -9.65 27.48 -13.18
C PRO A 19 -9.76 27.11 -11.70
N GLN A 20 -10.59 26.12 -11.41
CA GLN A 20 -10.64 25.51 -10.10
C GLN A 20 -9.26 24.87 -9.97
N ILE A 21 -8.34 25.58 -9.31
CA ILE A 21 -7.08 25.00 -8.89
C ILE A 21 -7.50 23.86 -8.00
N GLU A 22 -7.46 22.64 -8.51
CA GLU A 22 -7.53 21.44 -7.68
C GLU A 22 -6.44 21.65 -6.64
N ILE A 23 -6.86 21.98 -5.42
CA ILE A 23 -5.98 21.93 -4.26
C ILE A 23 -5.70 20.44 -4.13
N VAL A 24 -4.63 19.97 -4.78
CA VAL A 24 -4.13 18.62 -4.60
C VAL A 24 -3.83 18.52 -3.12
N GLU A 25 -4.72 17.86 -2.39
CA GLU A 25 -4.56 17.63 -0.97
C GLU A 25 -3.17 17.04 -0.77
N LYS A 26 -2.31 17.75 -0.04
CA LYS A 26 -0.94 17.31 0.17
C LYS A 26 -0.97 16.21 1.20
N ILE A 27 -1.12 14.98 0.73
CA ILE A 27 -1.20 13.80 1.58
C ILE A 27 0.14 13.62 2.29
N ASN A 28 0.11 13.48 3.61
CA ASN A 28 1.32 13.24 4.40
C ASN A 28 1.90 11.86 4.04
N PRO A 29 3.14 11.76 3.53
CA PRO A 29 3.74 10.47 3.19
C PRO A 29 4.18 9.67 4.42
N VAL A 30 4.25 10.31 5.59
CA VAL A 30 4.72 9.70 6.84
C VAL A 30 3.54 9.12 7.61
N ILE A 31 3.62 7.83 7.91
CA ILE A 31 2.67 7.11 8.74
C ILE A 31 3.32 6.88 10.10
N ILE A 32 2.61 7.22 11.17
CA ILE A 32 3.06 7.02 12.56
C ILE A 32 2.07 6.09 13.24
N THR A 33 2.57 5.01 13.83
CA THR A 33 1.77 3.94 14.41
C THR A 33 2.57 3.21 15.50
N ASN A 34 1.96 2.19 16.09
CA ASN A 34 2.55 1.22 16.99
C ASN A 34 1.79 -0.12 16.90
N ILE A 35 2.36 -1.18 17.47
CA ILE A 35 1.64 -2.39 17.87
C ILE A 35 1.51 -2.36 19.39
N GLU A 36 0.29 -2.46 19.91
CA GLU A 36 0.06 -2.57 21.36
C GLU A 36 0.50 -3.96 21.85
N ILE A 37 1.37 -4.00 22.86
CA ILE A 37 2.00 -5.25 23.35
C ILE A 37 1.48 -5.73 24.72
N ALA A 38 0.46 -5.08 25.27
CA ALA A 38 0.11 -5.12 26.70
C ALA A 38 -0.01 -6.54 27.29
N ALA A 39 -0.63 -7.49 26.60
CA ALA A 39 -0.84 -8.85 27.10
C ALA A 39 0.16 -9.89 26.54
N THR A 40 0.95 -9.51 25.54
CA THR A 40 1.82 -10.42 24.78
C THR A 40 3.29 -10.31 25.15
N GLY A 41 3.66 -9.26 25.91
CA GLY A 41 5.06 -8.94 26.16
C GLY A 41 5.76 -8.42 24.89
N PRO A 42 7.09 -8.23 24.95
CA PRO A 42 7.86 -7.81 23.78
C PRO A 42 7.64 -8.74 22.59
N LEU A 43 7.72 -8.18 21.39
CA LEU A 43 7.56 -8.93 20.15
C LEU A 43 8.93 -9.31 19.60
N ASP A 44 9.03 -10.56 19.15
CA ASP A 44 10.28 -11.18 18.69
C ASP A 44 10.61 -10.80 17.25
N ASP A 45 9.62 -10.35 16.47
CA ASP A 45 9.78 -10.16 15.04
C ASP A 45 8.78 -9.11 14.54
N VAL A 46 9.17 -7.83 14.57
CA VAL A 46 8.35 -6.73 14.06
C VAL A 46 8.90 -6.22 12.75
N ARG A 47 8.06 -6.22 11.72
CA ARG A 47 8.44 -5.77 10.37
C ARG A 47 7.26 -5.19 9.59
N ILE A 48 7.58 -4.50 8.51
CA ILE A 48 6.59 -4.04 7.52
C ILE A 48 6.74 -4.86 6.24
N ARG A 49 5.62 -5.22 5.63
CA ARG A 49 5.55 -5.81 4.28
C ARG A 49 4.64 -5.00 3.37
N GLY A 50 5.05 -4.87 2.10
CA GLY A 50 4.25 -4.27 1.03
C GLY A 50 3.77 -5.31 0.02
N TYR A 51 2.49 -5.28 -0.32
CA TYR A 51 1.89 -6.11 -1.37
C TYR A 51 1.40 -5.24 -2.52
N ILE A 52 1.85 -5.53 -3.74
CA ILE A 52 1.43 -4.81 -4.95
C ILE A 52 0.15 -5.46 -5.49
N ILE A 53 -0.92 -4.67 -5.63
CA ILE A 53 -2.27 -5.16 -5.92
C ILE A 53 -2.89 -4.33 -7.06
N PRO A 54 -3.49 -4.94 -8.10
CA PRO A 54 -4.25 -4.21 -9.10
C PRO A 54 -5.39 -3.37 -8.49
N SER A 55 -5.62 -2.17 -9.01
CA SER A 55 -6.61 -1.25 -8.43
C SER A 55 -8.03 -1.80 -8.38
N GLU A 56 -8.42 -2.57 -9.39
CA GLU A 56 -9.71 -3.25 -9.51
C GLU A 56 -9.98 -4.27 -8.38
N GLY A 57 -8.94 -4.89 -7.82
CA GLY A 57 -9.05 -5.92 -6.79
C GLY A 57 -8.85 -5.39 -5.37
N PHE A 58 -8.29 -4.19 -5.20
CA PHE A 58 -7.79 -3.71 -3.91
C PHE A 58 -8.79 -3.80 -2.76
N TYR A 59 -10.01 -3.30 -2.95
CA TYR A 59 -11.02 -3.26 -1.88
C TYR A 59 -11.37 -4.66 -1.37
N LEU A 60 -11.66 -5.58 -2.28
CA LEU A 60 -12.00 -6.96 -1.93
C LEU A 60 -10.88 -7.63 -1.14
N LEU A 61 -9.64 -7.38 -1.52
CA LEU A 61 -8.47 -8.02 -0.93
C LEU A 61 -8.13 -7.45 0.43
N LYS A 62 -8.22 -6.13 0.57
CA LYS A 62 -8.12 -5.47 1.87
C LYS A 62 -9.14 -6.07 2.85
N GLU A 63 -10.39 -6.26 2.44
CA GLU A 63 -11.41 -6.90 3.28
C GLU A 63 -11.11 -8.37 3.58
N GLN A 64 -10.52 -9.11 2.64
CA GLN A 64 -10.03 -10.47 2.90
C GLN A 64 -8.89 -10.48 3.92
N VAL A 65 -7.92 -9.56 3.84
CA VAL A 65 -6.88 -9.41 4.88
C VAL A 65 -7.55 -9.17 6.22
N LYS A 66 -8.50 -8.22 6.30
CA LYS A 66 -9.19 -7.92 7.55
C LYS A 66 -9.91 -9.13 8.13
N LEU A 67 -10.66 -9.85 7.30
CA LEU A 67 -11.38 -11.05 7.71
C LEU A 67 -10.42 -12.14 8.22
N GLN A 68 -9.42 -12.49 7.40
CA GLN A 68 -8.47 -13.56 7.71
C GLN A 68 -7.61 -13.22 8.92
N ALA A 69 -7.23 -11.95 9.08
CA ALA A 69 -6.46 -11.49 10.21
C ALA A 69 -7.32 -11.13 11.44
N PHE A 70 -8.64 -11.36 11.41
CA PHE A 70 -9.57 -11.00 12.48
C PHE A 70 -9.55 -9.50 12.86
N ILE A 71 -9.26 -8.61 11.92
CA ILE A 71 -9.26 -7.15 12.08
C ILE A 71 -10.69 -6.62 11.98
N LYS A 72 -11.18 -6.01 13.08
CA LYS A 72 -12.46 -5.32 13.14
C LYS A 72 -12.21 -3.83 13.25
N GLY A 73 -12.60 -3.06 12.24
CA GLY A 73 -12.21 -1.65 12.14
C GLY A 73 -10.70 -1.54 11.93
N VAL A 74 -9.99 -0.93 12.89
CA VAL A 74 -8.53 -0.69 12.87
C VAL A 74 -7.74 -1.60 13.82
N GLN A 75 -8.43 -2.46 14.59
CA GLN A 75 -7.83 -3.30 15.62
C GLN A 75 -8.07 -4.77 15.31
N GLN A 76 -7.06 -5.58 15.55
CA GLN A 76 -7.16 -7.02 15.49
C GLN A 76 -7.86 -7.53 16.76
N SER A 77 -8.90 -8.36 16.58
CA SER A 77 -9.65 -8.89 17.70
C SER A 77 -8.92 -10.02 18.44
N HIS A 78 -8.17 -10.85 17.72
CA HIS A 78 -7.35 -11.93 18.30
C HIS A 78 -6.08 -12.13 17.47
N PRO A 79 -4.90 -12.36 18.12
CA PRO A 79 -3.69 -12.77 17.42
C PRO A 79 -3.91 -14.05 16.60
N LEU A 80 -3.19 -14.18 15.50
CA LEU A 80 -3.27 -15.34 14.61
C LEU A 80 -2.17 -16.33 14.95
N HIS A 81 -2.42 -17.63 14.96
CA HIS A 81 -1.30 -18.57 14.99
C HIS A 81 -0.44 -18.43 13.72
N PHE A 82 0.89 -18.45 13.86
CA PHE A 82 1.84 -18.21 12.77
C PHE A 82 1.59 -19.05 11.51
N SER A 83 1.20 -20.32 11.67
CA SER A 83 0.92 -21.19 10.51
C SER A 83 -0.28 -20.72 9.67
N TYR A 84 -1.33 -20.18 10.29
CA TYR A 84 -2.46 -19.61 9.55
C TYR A 84 -2.06 -18.32 8.86
N TYR A 85 -1.22 -17.52 9.52
CA TYR A 85 -0.67 -16.31 8.93
C TYR A 85 0.19 -16.63 7.70
N GLU A 86 1.07 -17.63 7.76
CA GLU A 86 1.88 -18.08 6.62
C GLU A 86 1.05 -18.63 5.45
N LEU A 87 -0.04 -19.36 5.73
CA LEU A 87 -0.99 -19.79 4.71
C LEU A 87 -1.66 -18.59 4.03
N PHE A 88 -2.06 -17.59 4.81
CA PHE A 88 -2.56 -16.32 4.30
C PHE A 88 -1.54 -15.60 3.42
N LEU A 89 -0.28 -15.46 3.88
CA LEU A 89 0.80 -14.84 3.10
C LEU A 89 1.05 -15.57 1.79
N THR A 90 1.07 -16.90 1.84
CA THR A 90 1.29 -17.75 0.67
C THR A 90 0.13 -17.63 -0.32
N PHE A 91 -1.12 -17.61 0.17
CA PHE A 91 -2.30 -17.40 -0.65
C PHE A 91 -2.25 -16.04 -1.36
N PHE A 92 -1.97 -14.95 -0.62
CA PHE A 92 -1.83 -13.61 -1.19
C PHE A 92 -0.72 -13.55 -2.22
N SER A 93 0.44 -14.07 -1.84
CA SER A 93 1.59 -14.12 -2.72
C SER A 93 1.24 -14.88 -3.98
N ASN A 94 0.50 -16.00 -3.91
CA ASN A 94 0.03 -16.87 -5.01
C ASN A 94 -1.10 -16.31 -5.88
N HIS A 95 -2.09 -15.64 -5.29
CA HIS A 95 -3.27 -15.14 -6.01
C HIS A 95 -3.03 -13.78 -6.64
N PHE A 96 -2.13 -12.98 -6.08
CA PHE A 96 -1.68 -11.74 -6.72
C PHE A 96 -0.43 -11.96 -7.58
N LYS A 97 -0.17 -13.21 -8.01
CA LYS A 97 1.04 -13.56 -8.76
C LYS A 97 1.02 -13.04 -10.18
N ASN A 98 1.79 -11.96 -10.29
CA ASN A 98 2.89 -11.95 -11.24
C ASN A 98 4.22 -12.39 -10.58
N GLY A 99 4.16 -13.44 -9.74
CA GLY A 99 5.33 -14.04 -9.13
C GLY A 99 5.93 -13.31 -7.93
N TYR A 100 5.22 -12.35 -7.36
CA TYR A 100 5.76 -11.59 -6.25
C TYR A 100 6.13 -12.49 -5.06
N ASP A 101 7.38 -12.36 -4.63
CA ASP A 101 7.91 -12.94 -3.40
C ASP A 101 7.20 -12.30 -2.18
N LYS A 102 6.84 -13.09 -1.16
CA LYS A 102 6.24 -12.57 0.09
C LYS A 102 7.18 -11.62 0.85
N ASP A 103 8.48 -11.69 0.56
CA ASP A 103 9.54 -10.87 1.11
C ASP A 103 9.95 -9.70 0.19
N LEU A 104 9.26 -9.50 -0.94
CA LEU A 104 9.63 -8.51 -1.96
C LEU A 104 9.81 -7.09 -1.42
N LEU A 105 8.81 -6.59 -0.69
CA LEU A 105 8.82 -5.28 -0.06
C LEU A 105 8.78 -5.45 1.47
N ALA A 106 9.60 -6.36 2.00
CA ALA A 106 9.69 -6.62 3.42
C ALA A 106 10.88 -5.89 4.06
N SER A 107 10.67 -5.36 5.26
CA SER A 107 11.76 -4.92 6.12
C SER A 107 12.47 -6.11 6.77
N TYR A 108 13.72 -5.91 7.19
CA TYR A 108 14.30 -6.78 8.20
C TYR A 108 13.45 -6.73 9.47
N PRO A 109 13.40 -7.83 10.24
CA PRO A 109 12.74 -7.82 11.53
C PRO A 109 13.51 -6.95 12.52
N LYS A 110 12.77 -6.22 13.35
CA LYS A 110 13.25 -5.75 14.64
C LYS A 110 12.85 -6.77 15.70
N ASP A 111 13.85 -7.26 16.41
CA ASP A 111 13.67 -8.13 17.56
C ASP A 111 13.43 -7.30 18.83
N ASN A 112 12.78 -7.89 19.84
CA ASN A 112 12.54 -7.29 21.16
C ASN A 112 11.83 -5.92 21.11
N TYR A 113 10.84 -5.77 20.24
CA TYR A 113 10.03 -4.55 20.20
C TYR A 113 9.17 -4.39 21.45
N ASN A 114 9.24 -3.23 22.09
CA ASN A 114 8.62 -2.94 23.39
C ASN A 114 7.37 -2.04 23.30
N GLY A 115 6.72 -1.98 22.15
CA GLY A 115 5.48 -1.20 21.98
C GLY A 115 5.71 0.28 21.67
N GLY A 116 6.96 0.70 21.43
CA GLY A 116 7.28 2.09 21.09
C GLY A 116 6.83 2.51 19.69
N VAL A 117 7.15 3.75 19.32
CA VAL A 117 6.68 4.36 18.07
C VAL A 117 7.30 3.69 16.85
N ILE A 118 6.48 3.51 15.82
CA ILE A 118 6.86 3.07 14.48
C ILE A 118 6.52 4.19 13.50
N SER A 119 7.51 4.67 12.76
CA SER A 119 7.34 5.66 11.70
C SER A 119 7.76 5.06 10.36
N PHE A 120 6.92 5.21 9.35
CA PHE A 120 7.21 4.75 7.99
C PHE A 120 6.92 5.87 7.00
N ASN A 121 7.94 6.29 6.26
CA ASN A 121 7.81 7.28 5.21
C ASN A 121 7.65 6.58 3.85
N THR A 122 6.49 6.74 3.21
CA THR A 122 6.17 6.09 1.94
C THR A 122 6.82 6.74 0.70
N ASP A 123 7.47 7.90 0.85
CA ASP A 123 8.24 8.55 -0.21
C ASP A 123 9.71 8.14 -0.19
N THR A 124 10.29 8.04 1.02
CA THR A 124 11.72 7.70 1.20
C THR A 124 11.95 6.24 1.56
N TYR A 125 10.90 5.52 1.94
CA TYR A 125 10.92 4.16 2.48
C TYR A 125 11.80 4.02 3.72
N GLU A 126 11.99 5.13 4.43
CA GLU A 126 12.63 5.12 5.74
C GLU A 126 11.64 4.55 6.75
N LEU A 127 12.05 3.47 7.42
CA LEU A 127 11.33 2.83 8.50
C LEU A 127 12.13 3.02 9.79
N ILE A 128 11.49 3.59 10.79
CA ILE A 128 12.05 3.77 12.13
C ILE A 128 11.16 3.01 13.11
N ILE A 129 11.73 2.13 13.92
CA ILE A 129 11.03 1.38 14.96
C ILE A 129 11.76 1.57 16.28
N GLU A 130 11.13 2.24 17.25
CA GLU A 130 11.74 2.63 18.53
C GLU A 130 13.08 3.34 18.33
N ASP A 131 13.06 4.40 17.50
CA ASP A 131 14.20 5.26 17.16
C ASP A 131 15.35 4.57 16.37
N GLU A 132 15.20 3.29 16.02
CA GLU A 132 16.15 2.57 15.18
C GLU A 132 15.71 2.54 13.72
N ILE A 133 16.61 2.92 12.81
CA ILE A 133 16.40 2.79 11.37
C ILE A 133 16.46 1.31 10.98
N VAL A 134 15.34 0.78 10.51
CA VAL A 134 15.21 -0.59 10.01
C VAL A 134 15.31 -0.58 8.49
N LYS A 135 16.17 -1.44 7.95
CA LYS A 135 16.40 -1.53 6.50
C LYS A 135 15.41 -2.49 5.85
N PHE A 136 15.20 -2.31 4.55
CA PHE A 136 14.52 -3.28 3.70
C PHE A 136 15.45 -4.42 3.28
N ILE A 137 14.91 -5.63 3.14
CA ILE A 137 15.68 -6.83 2.78
C ILE A 137 16.27 -6.61 1.36
N PRO A 138 17.59 -6.70 1.17
CA PRO A 138 18.28 -6.31 -0.06
C PRO A 138 18.15 -7.35 -1.19
N GLN A 139 17.25 -8.32 -1.11
CA GLN A 139 17.25 -9.45 -2.05
C GLN A 139 16.69 -9.12 -3.43
N ASN A 140 16.29 -7.88 -3.71
CA ASN A 140 16.00 -7.51 -5.09
C ASN A 140 16.24 -6.01 -5.35
N LEU A 141 17.42 -5.66 -5.87
CA LEU A 141 17.70 -4.31 -6.41
C LEU A 141 16.64 -3.87 -7.45
N GLN A 142 15.90 -4.81 -8.03
CA GLN A 142 14.80 -4.49 -8.94
C GLN A 142 13.50 -4.14 -8.21
N ALA A 143 13.30 -4.53 -6.94
CA ALA A 143 12.11 -4.14 -6.17
C ALA A 143 12.07 -2.65 -5.85
N SER A 144 13.24 -1.98 -5.83
CA SER A 144 13.31 -0.54 -5.62
C SER A 144 12.63 0.26 -6.73
N ILE A 145 12.36 -0.33 -7.90
CA ILE A 145 11.54 0.33 -8.95
C ILE A 145 10.13 0.63 -8.46
N PHE A 146 9.60 -0.22 -7.58
CA PHE A 146 8.28 -0.06 -6.97
C PHE A 146 8.30 0.95 -5.81
N LEU A 147 9.50 1.20 -5.29
CA LEU A 147 9.76 2.11 -4.19
C LEU A 147 10.21 3.48 -4.72
N THR A 148 9.32 4.15 -5.45
CA THR A 148 9.59 5.46 -6.06
C THR A 148 8.65 6.55 -5.54
N LYS A 149 9.23 7.72 -5.24
CA LYS A 149 8.47 8.93 -4.93
C LYS A 149 7.55 9.34 -6.09
N ASN A 150 8.03 9.19 -7.32
CA ASN A 150 7.19 9.38 -8.50
C ASN A 150 6.28 8.16 -8.65
N LYS A 151 4.97 8.35 -8.51
CA LYS A 151 3.95 7.28 -8.57
C LYS A 151 3.70 6.74 -9.98
N LYS A 152 4.78 6.63 -10.76
CA LYS A 152 4.79 6.18 -12.14
C LYS A 152 5.86 5.12 -12.30
N TRP A 153 5.46 3.96 -12.79
CA TRP A 153 6.38 2.89 -13.11
C TRP A 153 6.51 2.76 -14.61
N ARG A 154 7.75 2.67 -15.09
CA ARG A 154 7.97 2.45 -16.52
C ARG A 154 7.61 1.02 -16.89
N LEU A 155 6.95 0.86 -18.03
CA LEU A 155 6.50 -0.42 -18.56
C LEU A 155 7.65 -1.39 -18.67
N ASP A 156 8.78 -0.99 -19.28
CA ASP A 156 9.92 -1.88 -19.49
C ASP A 156 10.56 -2.35 -18.17
N ALA A 157 10.67 -1.46 -17.19
CA ALA A 157 11.23 -1.80 -15.87
C ALA A 157 10.30 -2.76 -15.10
N THR A 158 8.99 -2.52 -15.19
CA THR A 158 7.98 -3.35 -14.54
C THR A 158 7.86 -4.70 -15.23
N ARG A 159 7.80 -4.71 -16.56
CA ARG A 159 7.74 -5.90 -17.41
C ARG A 159 8.89 -6.83 -17.14
N GLU A 160 10.13 -6.32 -17.09
CA GLU A 160 11.29 -7.18 -16.85
C GLU A 160 11.22 -7.86 -15.48
N TYR A 161 10.78 -7.11 -14.44
CA TYR A 161 10.56 -7.69 -13.12
C TYR A 161 9.44 -8.73 -13.11
N LEU A 162 8.31 -8.44 -13.75
CA LEU A 162 7.16 -9.35 -13.79
C LEU A 162 7.45 -10.60 -14.62
N ARG A 163 8.18 -10.48 -15.72
CA ARG A 163 8.57 -11.58 -16.61
C ARG A 163 9.49 -12.60 -15.93
N LEU A 164 10.37 -12.14 -15.03
CA LEU A 164 11.27 -13.01 -14.27
C LEU A 164 10.55 -13.83 -13.20
N ASN A 165 9.34 -13.44 -12.80
CA ASN A 165 8.65 -14.02 -11.66
C ASN A 165 7.26 -14.62 -12.04
N ALA A 166 6.65 -14.17 -13.13
CA ALA A 166 5.47 -14.76 -13.73
C ALA A 166 5.57 -14.76 -15.26
N GLU A 167 5.62 -15.98 -15.80
CA GLU A 167 5.84 -16.23 -17.23
C GLU A 167 4.67 -15.79 -18.13
N THR A 168 3.50 -15.45 -17.57
CA THR A 168 2.25 -15.27 -18.34
C THR A 168 1.57 -13.90 -18.18
N TYR A 169 2.21 -12.90 -17.56
CA TYR A 169 1.59 -11.59 -17.37
C TYR A 169 2.30 -10.46 -18.11
N GLU A 170 1.49 -9.64 -18.79
CA GLU A 170 1.95 -8.46 -19.51
C GLU A 170 1.36 -7.20 -18.83
N PRO A 171 2.19 -6.35 -18.20
CA PRO A 171 1.72 -5.07 -17.67
C PRO A 171 1.22 -4.15 -18.79
N GLU A 172 0.18 -3.36 -18.53
CA GLU A 172 -0.40 -2.45 -19.52
C GLU A 172 -0.20 -0.98 -19.11
N VAL A 173 0.14 -0.13 -20.08
CA VAL A 173 0.22 1.32 -19.85
C VAL A 173 -1.14 1.86 -19.42
N GLY A 174 -1.14 2.72 -18.40
CA GLY A 174 -2.35 3.28 -17.81
C GLY A 174 -2.96 2.38 -16.71
N LYS A 175 -2.53 1.12 -16.58
CA LYS A 175 -2.98 0.26 -15.49
C LYS A 175 -2.47 0.78 -14.15
N GLN A 176 -3.33 0.71 -13.14
CA GLN A 176 -3.07 1.25 -11.81
C GLN A 176 -2.93 0.15 -10.76
N TYR A 177 -2.04 0.37 -9.79
CA TYR A 177 -1.72 -0.57 -8.73
C TYR A 177 -1.62 0.14 -7.38
N TYR A 178 -2.06 -0.52 -6.32
CA TYR A 178 -1.82 -0.11 -4.95
C TYR A 178 -0.65 -0.88 -4.34
N ILE A 179 0.08 -0.24 -3.43
CA ILE A 179 0.88 -0.97 -2.44
C ILE A 179 0.13 -1.00 -1.10
N LEU A 180 -0.31 -2.19 -0.69
CA LEU A 180 -0.89 -2.45 0.62
C LEU A 180 0.24 -2.71 1.62
N TRP A 181 0.41 -1.80 2.58
CA TRP A 181 1.39 -1.94 3.65
C TRP A 181 0.78 -2.61 4.87
N ILE A 182 1.42 -3.66 5.36
CA ILE A 182 1.04 -4.42 6.55
C ILE A 182 2.19 -4.33 7.55
N LEU A 183 1.87 -3.92 8.77
CA LEU A 183 2.74 -4.05 9.94
C LEU A 183 2.41 -5.38 10.61
N GLU A 184 3.42 -6.18 10.86
CA GLU A 184 3.27 -7.48 11.53
C GLU A 184 4.24 -7.58 12.71
N GLY A 185 3.83 -8.34 13.72
CA GLY A 185 4.61 -8.59 14.92
C GLY A 185 4.40 -10.01 15.42
N ARG A 186 5.47 -10.77 15.67
CA ARG A 186 5.39 -12.12 16.25
C ARG A 186 5.58 -12.08 17.77
N THR A 187 4.69 -12.73 18.50
CA THR A 187 4.84 -12.95 19.95
C THR A 187 5.74 -14.16 20.20
N HIS A 188 6.31 -14.24 21.41
CA HIS A 188 7.03 -15.42 21.90
C HIS A 188 6.20 -16.72 21.93
N LYS A 189 4.86 -16.60 21.86
CA LYS A 189 3.93 -17.75 21.75
C LYS A 189 3.66 -18.17 20.30
N ASN A 190 4.43 -17.62 19.35
CA ASN A 190 4.26 -17.89 17.92
C ASN A 190 2.90 -17.43 17.38
N GLU A 191 2.39 -16.33 17.92
CA GLU A 191 1.19 -15.66 17.43
C GLU A 191 1.58 -14.39 16.67
N MET A 192 0.80 -14.03 15.67
CA MET A 192 1.01 -12.89 14.79
C MET A 192 -0.03 -11.82 15.07
N ILE A 193 0.46 -10.64 15.40
CA ILE A 193 -0.30 -9.41 15.43
C ILE A 193 -0.15 -8.74 14.07
N VAL A 194 -1.26 -8.37 13.44
CA VAL A 194 -1.30 -7.84 12.08
C VAL A 194 -2.10 -6.55 12.07
N LYS A 195 -1.51 -5.51 11.52
CA LYS A 195 -2.12 -4.18 11.38
C LYS A 195 -1.93 -3.67 9.97
N ILE A 196 -3.03 -3.38 9.28
CA ILE A 196 -2.97 -2.70 7.99
C ILE A 196 -2.56 -1.25 8.25
N ILE A 197 -1.48 -0.81 7.62
CA ILE A 197 -1.03 0.56 7.76
C ILE A 197 -1.66 1.38 6.64
N GLY A 198 -2.37 2.45 7.01
CA GLY A 198 -2.78 3.45 6.04
C GLY A 198 -4.12 3.21 5.37
N GLU A 199 -5.18 2.97 6.14
CA GLU A 199 -6.54 2.80 5.61
C GLU A 199 -7.04 3.99 4.75
N GLN A 200 -6.38 5.16 4.82
CA GLN A 200 -6.66 6.37 4.05
C GLN A 200 -5.67 6.63 2.88
N ILE A 201 -4.69 5.75 2.65
CA ILE A 201 -3.53 5.95 1.75
C ILE A 201 -3.87 5.61 0.28
N HIS A 202 -5.15 5.66 -0.11
CA HIS A 202 -5.55 5.38 -1.50
C HIS A 202 -4.71 6.20 -2.50
N ALA A 203 -4.54 7.50 -2.31
CA ALA A 203 -3.76 8.30 -3.26
C ALA A 203 -2.23 8.24 -3.05
N ASN A 204 -1.73 7.91 -1.84
CA ASN A 204 -0.29 7.78 -1.58
C ASN A 204 0.30 6.44 -2.02
N SER A 205 -0.53 5.40 -2.12
CA SER A 205 -0.11 4.06 -2.52
C SER A 205 -0.50 3.71 -3.95
N LEU A 206 -1.16 4.61 -4.69
CA LEU A 206 -1.56 4.38 -6.08
C LEU A 206 -0.44 4.72 -7.06
N TYR A 207 -0.07 3.77 -7.90
CA TYR A 207 0.93 3.91 -8.95
C TYR A 207 0.29 3.62 -10.31
N THR A 208 0.79 4.26 -11.36
CA THR A 208 0.32 4.05 -12.74
C THR A 208 1.46 3.62 -13.64
N ILE A 209 1.24 2.63 -14.49
CA ILE A 209 2.22 2.22 -15.50
C ILE A 209 2.27 3.24 -16.63
N THR A 210 3.47 3.65 -17.03
CA THR A 210 3.74 4.56 -18.14
C THR A 210 4.67 3.91 -19.16
N TYR A 211 4.87 4.56 -20.32
CA TYR A 211 5.93 4.20 -21.26
C TYR A 211 7.35 4.29 -20.64
#